data_AF-A0A2V8LT24-F1
#
_entry.id   AF-A0A2V8LT24-F1
#
_cell.length_a   1.000
_cell.length_b   1.000
_cell.length_c   1.000
_cell.angle_alpha   90.00
_cell.angle_beta   90.00
_cell.angle_gamma   90.00
#
_symmetry.space_group_name_H-M   'P 1'
#
loop_
_entity.id
_entity.type
_entity.pdbx_description
1 polymer ?
#
loop_
_entity_poly.entity_id
_entity_poly.type
_entity_poly.pdbx_seq_one_letter_code
_entity_poly.pdbx_strand_id
1 'polypeptide(L)' 'MPTKPTYWVRSRQANEISDFARKPVPARFNSLQDAKLYRQELNLRRGAFHPGYFIEEQKDIPPVFSAGIPRS' A
#
# COMPACT_ATOMS: atom_id res chain seq x y z
N MET A 1 10.88 -15.30 -12.78
CA MET A 1 10.62 -15.63 -11.36
C MET A 1 9.43 -14.79 -10.91
N PRO A 2 8.40 -15.35 -10.24
CA PRO A 2 7.33 -14.51 -9.70
C PRO A 2 7.93 -13.58 -8.64
N THR A 3 7.92 -12.29 -8.94
CA THR A 3 8.27 -11.23 -8.01
C THR A 3 7.26 -11.27 -6.87
N LYS A 4 7.75 -11.22 -5.63
CA LYS A 4 6.89 -11.28 -4.45
C LYS A 4 6.02 -10.02 -4.43
N PRO A 5 4.69 -10.13 -4.21
CA PRO A 5 3.83 -8.96 -4.12
C PRO A 5 4.25 -8.08 -2.94
N THR A 6 4.26 -6.78 -3.15
CA THR A 6 4.52 -5.79 -2.10
C THR A 6 3.20 -5.15 -1.68
N TYR A 7 3.00 -5.01 -0.38
CA TYR A 7 1.78 -4.45 0.20
C TYR A 7 2.09 -3.10 0.84
N TRP A 8 1.35 -2.07 0.46
CA TRP A 8 1.48 -0.73 1.00
C TRP A 8 0.25 -0.38 1.82
N VAL A 9 0.43 0.01 3.09
CA VAL A 9 -0.63 0.59 3.90
C VAL A 9 -0.57 2.11 3.73
N ARG A 10 -1.64 2.70 3.21
CA ARG A 10 -1.76 4.13 2.91
C ARG A 10 -2.98 4.73 3.62
N SER A 11 -2.92 6.03 3.92
CA SER A 11 -4.07 6.78 4.43
C SER A 11 -4.99 7.18 3.30
N ARG A 12 -6.31 7.15 3.55
CA ARG A 12 -7.31 7.72 2.64
C ARG A 12 -7.37 9.25 2.72
N GLN A 13 -6.75 9.85 3.73
CA GLN A 13 -6.67 11.29 3.84
C GLN A 13 -5.52 11.80 2.98
N ALA A 14 -5.83 12.64 1.99
CA ALA A 14 -4.81 13.36 1.25
C ALA A 14 -4.07 14.31 2.23
N ASN A 15 -2.73 14.26 2.22
CA ASN A 15 -1.87 15.05 3.11
C ASN A 15 -2.05 14.77 4.61
N GLU A 16 -2.23 13.51 5.01
CA GLU A 16 -2.05 13.14 6.42
C GLU A 16 -0.60 13.41 6.84
N ILE A 17 -0.39 14.50 7.58
CA ILE A 17 0.79 14.68 8.41
C ILE A 17 0.53 13.77 9.60
N SER A 18 1.14 12.59 9.60
CA SER A 18 0.91 11.62 10.66
C SER A 18 1.50 12.17 11.98
N ASP A 19 0.67 12.81 12.80
CA ASP A 19 0.93 13.02 14.25
C ASP A 19 1.01 11.68 15.00
N PHE A 20 0.77 10.57 14.30
CA PHE A 20 0.82 9.21 14.80
C PHE A 20 2.26 8.80 15.12
N ALA A 21 2.64 9.04 16.37
CA ALA A 21 3.87 8.63 17.03
C ALA A 21 4.60 7.45 16.34
N ARG A 22 5.83 7.73 15.86
CA ARG A 22 6.92 6.79 15.50
C ARG A 22 6.81 5.97 14.21
N LYS A 23 5.67 5.86 13.51
CA LYS A 23 5.63 5.17 12.21
C LYS A 23 4.86 5.95 11.15
N PRO A 24 5.56 6.60 10.19
CA PRO A 24 4.89 7.35 9.14
C PRO A 24 4.11 6.42 8.21
N VAL A 25 2.90 6.85 7.84
CA VAL A 25 2.17 6.33 6.69
C VAL A 25 2.63 7.15 5.47
N PRO A 26 2.98 6.53 4.33
CA PRO A 26 2.76 5.13 3.95
C PRO A 26 3.80 4.14 4.51
N ALA A 27 3.35 2.91 4.81
CA ALA A 27 4.19 1.81 5.30
C ALA A 27 4.21 0.60 4.34
N ARG A 28 5.38 -0.01 4.13
CA ARG A 28 5.60 -1.13 3.20
C ARG A 28 5.72 -2.46 3.93
N PHE A 29 5.06 -3.49 3.42
CA PHE A 29 5.05 -4.86 3.94
C PHE A 29 5.29 -5.87 2.81
N ASN A 30 5.97 -6.96 3.15
CA ASN A 30 6.17 -8.09 2.23
C ASN A 30 5.11 -9.20 2.43
N SER A 31 4.18 -9.00 3.35
CA SER A 31 3.17 -9.97 3.79
C SER A 31 1.82 -9.27 3.89
N LEU A 32 0.79 -9.86 3.26
CA LEU A 32 -0.57 -9.35 3.33
C LEU A 32 -1.13 -9.37 4.74
N GLN A 33 -0.74 -10.37 5.55
CA GLN A 33 -1.23 -10.51 6.92
C GLN A 33 -0.71 -9.38 7.80
N ASP A 34 0.58 -9.06 7.71
CA ASP A 34 1.18 -7.91 8.41
C ASP A 34 0.53 -6.58 7.99
N ALA A 35 0.29 -6.40 6.69
CA ALA A 35 -0.39 -5.20 6.19
C ALA A 35 -1.82 -5.08 6.74
N LYS A 36 -2.55 -6.21 6.87
CA LYS A 36 -3.90 -6.24 7.46
C LYS A 36 -3.88 -5.90 8.95
N LEU A 37 -2.97 -6.50 9.71
CA LEU A 37 -2.81 -6.22 11.15
C LEU A 37 -2.47 -4.74 11.37
N TYR A 38 -1.53 -4.20 10.60
CA TYR A 38 -1.14 -2.79 10.71
C TYR A 38 -2.28 -1.83 10.34
N ARG A 39 -2.99 -2.10 9.22
CA ARG A 39 -4.19 -1.35 8.83
C ARG A 39 -5.26 -1.39 9.93
N GLN A 40 -5.46 -2.54 10.58
CA GLN A 40 -6.44 -2.67 11.66
C GLN A 40 -6.04 -1.85 12.88
N GLU A 41 -4.77 -1.93 13.31
CA GLU A 41 -4.25 -1.12 14.42
C GLU A 41 -4.43 0.37 14.14
N LEU A 42 -4.08 0.83 12.95
CA LEU A 42 -4.28 2.23 12.55
C LEU A 42 -5.76 2.62 12.55
N ASN A 43 -6.67 1.77 12.06
CA ASN A 43 -8.11 2.06 12.07
C ASN A 43 -8.74 2.00 13.46
N LEU A 44 -8.16 1.28 14.42
CA LEU A 44 -8.60 1.27 15.82
C LEU A 44 -8.17 2.55 16.54
N ARG A 45 -7.00 3.08 16.19
CA ARG A 45 -6.48 4.28 16.82
C ARG A 45 -6.79 5.58 16.07
N ARG A 46 -7.44 5.49 14.91
CA ARG A 46 -7.82 6.67 14.12
C ARG A 46 -8.80 7.55 14.91
N GLY A 47 -8.71 8.86 14.72
CA GLY A 47 -9.72 9.78 15.23
C GLY A 47 -11.09 9.50 14.62
N ALA A 48 -12.18 9.90 15.31
CA ALA A 48 -13.56 9.66 14.87
C ALA A 48 -13.85 10.15 13.44
N PHE A 49 -13.14 11.19 12.99
CA PHE A 49 -13.30 11.81 11.67
C PHE A 49 -12.30 11.34 10.62
N HIS A 50 -11.41 10.39 10.95
CA HIS A 50 -10.40 9.93 10.02
C HIS A 50 -11.02 8.96 8.99
N PRO A 51 -10.82 9.14 7.67
CA PRO A 51 -11.44 8.30 6.63
C PRO A 51 -10.92 6.85 6.61
N GLY A 52 -9.89 6.56 7.40
CA GLY A 52 -9.33 5.23 7.59
C GLY A 52 -8.18 4.93 6.64
N TYR A 53 -7.67 3.71 6.78
CA TYR A 53 -6.48 3.23 6.07
C TYR A 53 -6.82 2.07 5.13
N PHE A 54 -6.12 1.99 4.00
CA PHE A 54 -6.28 0.95 2.98
C PHE A 54 -4.96 0.27 2.63
N ILE A 55 -5.05 -0.93 2.05
CA ILE A 55 -3.91 -1.71 1.57
C ILE A 55 -3.92 -1.64 0.04
N GLU A 56 -2.79 -1.26 -0.52
CA GLU A 56 -2.51 -1.29 -1.94
C GLU A 56 -1.55 -2.46 -2.22
N GLU A 57 -1.97 -3.41 -3.04
CA GLU A 57 -1.12 -4.51 -3.49
C GLU A 57 -0.41 -4.09 -4.78
N GLN A 58 0.90 -3.89 -4.70
CA GLN A 58 1.76 -3.69 -5.85
C GLN A 58 2.32 -5.07 -6.27
N LYS A 59 1.72 -5.63 -7.32
CA LYS A 59 2.33 -6.72 -8.06
C LYS A 59 3.39 -6.09 -8.94
N ASP A 60 4.64 -6.48 -8.74
CA ASP A 60 5.72 -6.13 -9.65
C ASP A 60 5.51 -6.95 -10.92
N ILE A 61 4.54 -6.55 -11.73
CA ILE A 61 4.32 -7.14 -13.04
C ILE A 61 5.53 -6.68 -13.83
N PRO A 62 6.47 -7.58 -14.20
CA PRO A 62 7.58 -7.17 -15.04
C PRO A 62 6.96 -6.49 -16.27
N PRO A 63 7.47 -5.33 -16.72
CA PRO A 63 6.96 -4.70 -17.92
C PRO A 63 7.00 -5.77 -19.00
N VAL A 64 5.83 -6.20 -19.45
CA VAL A 64 5.72 -7.03 -20.63
C VAL A 64 6.17 -6.09 -21.74
N PHE A 65 7.47 -6.17 -22.08
CA PHE A 65 7.98 -5.62 -23.32
C PHE A 65 7.24 -6.39 -24.41
N SER A 66 6.08 -5.88 -24.82
CA SER A 66 5.42 -6.24 -26.06
C SER A 66 6.32 -5.71 -27.17
N ALA A 67 7.41 -6.43 -27.43
CA ALA A 67 8.24 -6.23 -28.58
C ALA A 67 7.40 -6.52 -29.82
N GLY A 68 7.13 -5.47 -30.60
CA GLY A 68 6.79 -5.58 -32.02
C GLY A 68 5.33 -5.81 -32.35
N ILE A 69 4.66 -4.74 -32.80
CA ILE A 69 3.81 -4.86 -33.98
C ILE A 69 4.40 -3.88 -35.01
N PRO A 70 5.25 -4.33 -35.95
CA PRO A 70 5.50 -3.52 -37.13
C PRO A 70 4.18 -3.41 -37.90
N ARG A 71 3.66 -2.18 -38.02
CA ARG A 71 2.58 -1.90 -38.96
C ARG A 71 3.18 -2.04 -40.36
N SER A 72 2.76 -3.08 -41.08
CA SER A 72 2.96 -3.20 -42.52
C SER A 72 2.08 -2.22 -43.27
#